data_AF-A0A832INI0-F1
#
_entry.id   AF-A0A832INI0-F1
#
_cell.length_a   1.000
_cell.length_b   1.000
_cell.length_c   1.000
_cell.angle_alpha   90.00
_cell.angle_beta   90.00
_cell.angle_gamma   90.00
#
_symmetry.space_group_name_H-M   'P 1'
#
loop_
_entity.id
_entity.type
_entity.pdbx_description
1 polymer ?
#
loop_
_entity_poly.entity_id
_entity_poly.type
_entity_poly.pdbx_seq_one_letter_code
_entity_poly.pdbx_strand_id
1 'polypeptide(L)'
;MEVIKVKELMEVFDELEKRYGPKWYEHVHVDVNTDMDGTIRAVVTPIIFKVPKVKELSSEEHSSKLTLERRVEHLQKTLPTVENLEEKLKEYENLRIHVTISEDEMKAYVTIIPGFEREVPTVEELMKILIDSGVVYGIKKDVLEKTVEEKLTYQQIVVAEGVEPTPPIDAMIDYKFNTSRDSTSFDVFPRCDEVQVLAQKIPPKDGEPGKTVTGKELPSQKGKDFDLRKYAGENTKVVDDKIIATIKGQPYVDDDGVVHVRNVLVIGERDLEKSQKIDFPGTIIVTCNVDGAFKITAGKDLSVNGLVSGSVRIKAGGDVYIKGGFFGRGKGAIVADGSVTVQFVTEGLVIAQKDVNVQDYIMNSDVIAGRTVKVTGEGLIVGGNVKAVELIEAKKIGNEYGLATNVEVGIDFEYETTKAEITHRLK
;
A
#
# COMPACT_ATOMS: atom_id res chain seq x y z
N MET A 1 -8.15 -2.67 58.37
CA MET A 1 -8.14 -1.60 57.35
C MET A 1 -7.07 -0.63 57.76
N GLU A 2 -5.97 -0.62 57.02
CA GLU A 2 -4.90 0.36 57.19
C GLU A 2 -5.07 1.45 56.14
N VAL A 3 -4.65 2.67 56.44
CA VAL A 3 -4.75 3.80 55.52
C VAL A 3 -3.36 4.39 55.32
N ILE A 4 -2.90 4.40 54.08
CA ILE A 4 -1.66 5.02 53.65
C ILE A 4 -2.02 6.34 52.97
N LYS A 5 -1.42 7.45 53.40
CA LYS A 5 -1.60 8.77 52.79
C LYS A 5 -0.27 9.27 52.27
N VAL A 6 -0.19 9.52 50.97
CA VAL A 6 1.03 9.95 50.27
C VAL A 6 0.68 10.97 49.19
N LYS A 7 1.68 11.69 48.68
CA LYS A 7 1.46 12.73 47.65
C LYS A 7 1.54 12.18 46.23
N GLU A 8 2.26 11.07 46.03
CA GLU A 8 2.45 10.45 44.72
C GLU A 8 2.08 8.97 44.75
N LEU A 9 1.49 8.46 43.67
CA LEU A 9 0.94 7.11 43.62
C LEU A 9 2.03 6.03 43.72
N MET A 10 3.24 6.31 43.23
CA MET A 10 4.37 5.37 43.32
C MET A 10 4.80 5.11 44.77
N GLU A 11 4.68 6.10 45.65
CA GLU A 11 4.98 5.93 47.08
C GLU A 11 4.01 4.96 47.77
N VAL A 12 2.77 4.81 47.24
CA VAL A 12 1.82 3.80 47.74
C VAL A 12 2.35 2.40 47.48
N PHE A 13 2.86 2.15 46.28
CA PHE A 13 3.35 0.82 45.87
C PHE A 13 4.62 0.44 46.61
N ASP A 14 5.56 1.38 46.79
CA ASP A 14 6.78 1.15 47.56
C ASP A 14 6.48 0.80 49.02
N GLU A 15 5.50 1.47 49.64
CA GLU A 15 5.12 1.20 51.03
C GLU A 15 4.37 -0.13 51.17
N LEU A 16 3.60 -0.54 50.16
CA LEU A 16 2.95 -1.86 50.11
C LEU A 16 3.96 -3.00 49.95
N GLU A 17 4.94 -2.84 49.05
CA GLU A 17 6.00 -3.82 48.84
C GLU A 17 6.90 -3.94 50.07
N LYS A 18 7.20 -2.84 50.75
CA LYS A 18 7.96 -2.84 52.00
C LYS A 18 7.24 -3.55 53.15
N ARG A 19 5.90 -3.45 53.22
CA ARG A 19 5.11 -4.02 54.32
C ARG A 19 4.66 -5.46 54.08
N TYR A 20 4.32 -5.81 52.83
CA TYR A 20 3.71 -7.11 52.48
C TYR A 20 4.54 -7.91 51.46
N GLY A 21 5.70 -7.40 51.05
CA GLY A 21 6.62 -8.05 50.10
C GLY A 21 6.27 -7.81 48.63
N PRO A 22 7.10 -8.32 47.69
CA PRO A 22 6.95 -8.09 46.24
C PRO A 22 5.67 -8.67 45.63
N LYS A 23 4.96 -9.53 46.37
CA LYS A 23 3.67 -10.12 45.99
C LYS A 23 2.51 -9.62 46.85
N TRP A 24 2.58 -8.38 47.34
CA TRP A 24 1.55 -7.81 48.22
C TRP A 24 0.12 -7.93 47.65
N TYR A 25 -0.04 -7.87 46.32
CA TYR A 25 -1.34 -8.01 45.63
C TYR A 25 -2.02 -9.37 45.82
N GLU A 26 -1.31 -10.42 46.25
CA GLU A 26 -1.89 -11.73 46.60
C GLU A 26 -2.48 -11.75 48.03
N HIS A 27 -2.12 -10.76 48.87
CA HIS A 27 -2.40 -10.76 50.30
C HIS A 27 -3.30 -9.61 50.75
N VAL A 28 -3.33 -8.49 50.01
CA VAL A 28 -4.12 -7.31 50.36
C VAL A 28 -4.83 -6.73 49.14
N HIS A 29 -6.06 -6.28 49.33
CA HIS A 29 -6.80 -5.45 48.38
C HIS A 29 -6.59 -3.98 48.74
N VAL A 30 -6.33 -3.13 47.74
CA VAL A 30 -5.99 -1.71 47.95
C VAL A 30 -6.92 -0.83 47.13
N ASP A 31 -7.69 0.00 47.84
CA ASP A 31 -8.55 1.02 47.22
C ASP A 31 -7.88 2.38 47.31
N VAL A 32 -7.60 3.01 46.17
CA VAL A 32 -6.92 4.31 46.12
C VAL A 32 -7.92 5.41 45.76
N ASN A 33 -8.07 6.39 46.66
CA ASN A 33 -8.89 7.59 46.46
C ASN A 33 -8.03 8.84 46.62
N THR A 34 -8.36 9.92 45.91
CA THR A 34 -7.68 11.21 46.08
C THR A 34 -8.55 12.14 46.91
N ASP A 35 -8.04 12.60 48.05
CA ASP A 35 -8.71 13.57 48.92
C ASP A 35 -8.74 14.97 48.22
N MET A 36 -9.67 15.85 48.59
CA MET A 36 -9.89 17.15 47.92
C MET A 36 -8.67 18.10 47.97
N ASP A 37 -7.69 17.82 48.84
CA ASP A 37 -6.43 18.56 48.97
C ASP A 37 -5.32 18.03 48.04
N GLY A 38 -5.63 17.06 47.18
CA GLY A 38 -4.69 16.45 46.23
C GLY A 38 -3.85 15.32 46.82
N THR A 39 -4.10 14.91 48.07
CA THR A 39 -3.38 13.80 48.72
C THR A 39 -3.98 12.46 48.32
N ILE A 40 -3.15 11.50 47.94
CA ILE A 40 -3.56 10.14 47.60
C ILE A 40 -3.72 9.33 48.87
N ARG A 41 -4.90 8.77 49.07
CA ARG A 41 -5.29 7.94 50.22
C ARG A 41 -5.57 6.52 49.74
N ALA A 42 -4.68 5.59 50.09
CA ALA A 42 -4.83 4.18 49.82
C ALA A 42 -5.34 3.44 51.06
N VAL A 43 -6.50 2.80 50.96
CA VAL A 43 -7.08 1.96 52.02
C VAL A 43 -6.74 0.51 51.73
N VAL A 44 -5.97 -0.10 52.62
CA VAL A 44 -5.48 -1.47 52.51
C VAL A 44 -6.35 -2.40 53.35
N THR A 45 -6.94 -3.39 52.70
CA THR A 45 -7.80 -4.40 53.32
C THR A 45 -7.19 -5.78 53.10
N PRO A 46 -6.86 -6.54 54.17
CA PRO A 46 -6.32 -7.89 54.02
C PRO A 46 -7.30 -8.81 53.30
N ILE A 47 -6.80 -9.60 52.34
CA ILE A 47 -7.59 -10.63 51.67
C ILE A 47 -7.70 -11.80 52.65
N ILE A 48 -8.74 -11.80 53.48
CA ILE A 48 -9.03 -12.92 54.38
C ILE A 48 -9.67 -14.03 53.55
N PHE A 49 -8.88 -15.02 53.14
CA PHE A 49 -9.43 -16.31 52.70
C PHE A 49 -10.14 -16.98 53.89
N LYS A 50 -11.46 -16.78 53.98
CA LYS A 50 -12.33 -17.66 54.78
C LYS A 50 -12.40 -19.01 54.05
N VAL A 51 -11.47 -19.90 54.38
CA VAL A 51 -11.78 -21.33 54.29
C VAL A 51 -12.95 -21.56 55.26
N PRO A 52 -14.09 -22.13 54.84
CA PRO A 52 -15.10 -22.53 55.79
C PRO A 52 -14.49 -23.64 56.64
N LYS A 53 -14.07 -23.30 57.87
CA LYS A 53 -13.85 -24.28 58.92
C LYS A 53 -15.19 -25.00 59.11
N VAL A 54 -15.23 -26.26 58.70
CA VAL A 54 -16.21 -27.22 59.21
C VAL A 54 -16.16 -27.09 60.74
N LYS A 55 -17.32 -26.83 61.36
CA LYS A 55 -17.49 -26.78 62.80
C LYS A 55 -17.11 -28.14 63.39
N GLU A 56 -15.90 -28.28 63.91
CA GLU A 56 -15.65 -29.20 65.02
C GLU A 56 -16.22 -28.56 66.28
N LEU A 57 -17.39 -29.04 66.68
CA LEU A 57 -17.84 -28.93 68.05
C LEU A 57 -17.29 -30.12 68.82
N SER A 58 -16.43 -29.85 69.79
CA SER A 58 -16.43 -30.59 71.04
C SER A 58 -16.21 -29.61 72.19
N SER A 59 -17.32 -29.21 72.78
CA SER A 59 -17.45 -28.86 74.18
C SER A 59 -16.81 -29.95 75.05
N GLU A 60 -16.07 -29.52 76.07
CA GLU A 60 -15.57 -30.36 77.14
C GLU A 60 -16.72 -31.17 77.79
N GLU A 61 -16.44 -32.47 77.93
CA GLU A 61 -16.83 -33.35 79.03
C GLU A 61 -18.27 -33.26 79.57
N HIS A 62 -19.17 -34.08 79.01
CA HIS A 62 -20.04 -35.04 79.72
C HIS A 62 -21.16 -35.58 78.80
N SER A 63 -20.86 -36.51 77.88
CA SER A 63 -21.86 -37.47 77.33
C SER A 63 -21.23 -38.60 76.49
N SER A 64 -20.11 -39.17 76.95
CA SER A 64 -19.17 -39.93 76.09
C SER A 64 -19.50 -41.42 75.90
N LYS A 65 -20.77 -41.82 75.72
CA LYS A 65 -21.08 -43.22 75.35
C LYS A 65 -22.14 -43.40 74.27
N LEU A 66 -23.15 -42.54 74.18
CA LEU A 66 -24.27 -42.74 73.24
C LEU A 66 -24.01 -42.23 71.80
N THR A 67 -22.98 -41.42 71.58
CA THR A 67 -22.70 -40.75 70.29
C THR A 67 -21.66 -41.48 69.43
N LEU A 68 -20.74 -42.22 70.07
CA LEU A 68 -19.72 -43.02 69.35
C LEU A 68 -20.37 -44.19 68.63
N GLU A 69 -21.30 -44.90 69.28
CA GLU A 69 -22.00 -46.04 68.66
C GLU A 69 -22.78 -45.61 67.42
N ARG A 70 -23.53 -44.49 67.48
CA ARG A 70 -24.25 -43.95 66.31
C ARG A 70 -23.32 -43.44 65.20
N ARG A 71 -22.15 -42.88 65.54
CA ARG A 71 -21.14 -42.47 64.54
C ARG A 71 -20.47 -43.67 63.88
N VAL A 72 -20.16 -44.71 64.65
CA VAL A 72 -19.60 -45.97 64.13
C VAL A 72 -20.62 -46.68 63.24
N GLU A 73 -21.90 -46.71 63.63
CA GLU A 73 -22.98 -47.30 62.84
C GLU A 73 -23.23 -46.51 61.54
N HIS A 74 -23.15 -45.17 61.58
CA HIS A 74 -23.26 -44.33 60.39
C HIS A 74 -22.05 -44.48 59.47
N LEU A 75 -20.83 -44.60 60.01
CA LEU A 75 -19.61 -44.87 59.26
C LEU A 75 -19.64 -46.29 58.64
N GLN A 76 -20.09 -47.30 59.37
CA GLN A 76 -20.29 -48.66 58.84
C GLN A 76 -21.36 -48.72 57.74
N LYS A 77 -22.37 -47.84 57.78
CA LYS A 77 -23.38 -47.68 56.71
C LYS A 77 -22.92 -46.85 55.52
N THR A 78 -21.92 -45.98 55.69
CA THR A 78 -21.44 -45.07 54.63
C THR A 78 -20.12 -45.52 54.00
N LEU A 79 -19.34 -46.37 54.68
CA LEU A 79 -18.26 -47.10 54.05
C LEU A 79 -18.88 -48.10 53.04
N PRO A 80 -18.46 -48.08 51.77
CA PRO A 80 -18.87 -49.11 50.84
C PRO A 80 -18.42 -50.48 51.38
N THR A 81 -19.34 -51.45 51.40
CA THR A 81 -19.03 -52.86 51.69
C THR A 81 -17.93 -53.34 50.73
N VAL A 82 -17.13 -54.34 51.13
CA VAL A 82 -16.06 -54.90 50.28
C VAL A 82 -16.61 -55.34 48.91
N GLU A 83 -17.83 -55.88 48.87
CA GLU A 83 -18.55 -56.24 47.63
C GLU A 83 -18.85 -55.01 46.73
N ASN A 84 -19.21 -53.86 47.31
CA ASN A 84 -19.41 -52.60 46.57
C ASN A 84 -18.08 -52.02 46.06
N LEU A 85 -16.97 -52.29 46.74
CA LEU A 85 -15.63 -51.92 46.27
C LEU A 85 -15.18 -52.85 45.15
N GLU A 86 -15.46 -54.15 45.22
CA GLU A 86 -15.16 -55.13 44.17
C GLU A 86 -15.96 -54.87 42.89
N GLU A 87 -17.26 -54.54 42.98
CA GLU A 87 -18.06 -54.13 41.82
C GLU A 87 -17.55 -52.81 41.21
N LYS A 88 -17.16 -51.84 42.05
CA LYS A 88 -16.53 -50.60 41.56
C LYS A 88 -15.14 -50.85 40.97
N LEU A 89 -14.36 -51.79 41.50
CA LEU A 89 -13.04 -52.16 40.95
C LEU A 89 -13.17 -52.86 39.59
N LYS A 90 -14.21 -53.70 39.39
CA LYS A 90 -14.54 -54.30 38.09
C LYS A 90 -14.79 -53.25 37.00
N GLU A 91 -15.39 -52.11 37.35
CA GLU A 91 -15.55 -51.00 36.42
C GLU A 91 -14.21 -50.40 35.94
N TYR A 92 -13.12 -50.55 36.69
CA TYR A 92 -11.77 -50.07 36.36
C TYR A 92 -10.81 -51.20 35.91
N GLU A 93 -11.28 -52.45 35.78
CA GLU A 93 -10.46 -53.55 35.26
C GLU A 93 -10.00 -53.27 33.82
N ASN A 94 -10.88 -52.69 33.00
CA ASN A 94 -10.65 -52.46 31.58
C ASN A 94 -10.23 -51.02 31.28
N LEU A 95 -9.26 -50.91 30.35
CA LEU A 95 -8.82 -49.66 29.74
C LEU A 95 -10.01 -48.89 29.14
N ARG A 96 -10.14 -47.60 29.45
CA ARG A 96 -11.16 -46.72 28.86
C ARG A 96 -10.51 -45.67 27.96
N ILE A 97 -10.99 -45.59 26.73
CA ILE A 97 -10.54 -44.61 25.74
C ILE A 97 -11.69 -43.66 25.47
N HIS A 98 -11.49 -42.38 25.73
CA HIS A 98 -12.47 -41.35 25.44
C HIS A 98 -12.00 -40.54 24.24
N VAL A 99 -12.81 -40.51 23.19
CA VAL A 99 -12.60 -39.64 22.03
C VAL A 99 -13.48 -38.42 22.17
N THR A 100 -12.90 -37.23 22.13
CA THR A 100 -13.64 -35.98 22.15
C THR A 100 -13.34 -35.24 20.85
N ILE A 101 -14.36 -34.92 20.08
CA ILE A 101 -14.25 -34.07 18.89
C ILE A 101 -14.60 -32.64 19.33
N SER A 102 -13.84 -31.64 18.88
CA SER A 102 -14.17 -30.24 19.14
C SER A 102 -15.49 -29.85 18.48
N GLU A 103 -16.18 -28.83 19.01
CA GLU A 103 -17.48 -28.38 18.49
C GLU A 103 -17.43 -27.94 17.02
N ASP A 104 -16.28 -27.45 16.57
CA ASP A 104 -16.01 -27.06 15.18
C ASP A 104 -15.62 -28.24 14.26
N GLU A 105 -15.54 -29.45 14.81
CA GLU A 105 -15.06 -30.68 14.14
C GLU A 105 -13.64 -30.54 13.52
N MET A 106 -12.84 -29.56 13.97
CA MET A 106 -11.51 -29.32 13.43
C MET A 106 -10.41 -30.11 14.15
N LYS A 107 -10.66 -30.61 15.36
CA LYS A 107 -9.70 -31.39 16.13
C LYS A 107 -10.37 -32.58 16.79
N ALA A 108 -9.67 -33.72 16.78
CA ALA A 108 -10.05 -34.88 17.58
C ALA A 108 -9.00 -35.11 18.67
N TYR A 109 -9.49 -35.31 19.88
CA TYR A 109 -8.70 -35.58 21.07
C TYR A 109 -8.95 -37.01 21.53
N VAL A 110 -7.88 -37.66 22.00
CA VAL A 110 -7.96 -38.93 22.70
C VAL A 110 -7.48 -38.73 24.14
N THR A 111 -8.25 -39.27 25.08
CA THR A 111 -7.87 -39.40 26.48
C THR A 111 -7.87 -40.88 26.84
N ILE A 112 -6.72 -41.38 27.28
CA ILE A 112 -6.54 -42.77 27.71
C ILE A 112 -6.58 -42.82 29.23
N ILE A 113 -7.48 -43.63 29.78
CA ILE A 113 -7.57 -43.94 31.21
C ILE A 113 -7.14 -45.42 31.37
N PRO A 114 -5.94 -45.69 31.93
CA PRO A 114 -5.41 -47.04 32.10
C PRO A 114 -6.32 -47.89 32.99
N GLY A 115 -6.46 -49.18 32.65
CA GLY A 115 -7.13 -50.18 33.50
C GLY A 115 -6.13 -50.95 34.34
N PHE A 116 -6.61 -51.66 35.38
CA PHE A 116 -5.73 -52.41 36.30
C PHE A 116 -4.97 -53.56 35.64
N GLU A 117 -5.52 -54.24 34.62
CA GLU A 117 -4.83 -55.32 33.90
C GLU A 117 -4.09 -54.85 32.65
N ARG A 118 -4.48 -53.69 32.09
CA ARG A 118 -3.96 -53.19 30.82
C ARG A 118 -3.78 -51.67 30.83
N GLU A 119 -2.52 -51.25 30.84
CA GLU A 119 -2.14 -49.84 30.94
C GLU A 119 -2.29 -49.06 29.62
N VAL A 120 -2.06 -49.68 28.46
CA VAL A 120 -2.07 -48.99 27.16
C VAL A 120 -2.76 -49.79 26.05
N PRO A 121 -3.51 -49.12 25.15
CA PRO A 121 -4.06 -49.74 23.95
C PRO A 121 -3.01 -49.92 22.86
N THR A 122 -3.34 -50.76 21.87
CA THR A 122 -2.59 -50.81 20.61
C THR A 122 -2.97 -49.66 19.69
N VAL A 123 -2.06 -49.29 18.77
CA VAL A 123 -2.31 -48.26 17.74
C VAL A 123 -3.51 -48.65 16.85
N GLU A 124 -3.69 -49.95 16.60
CA GLU A 124 -4.82 -50.48 15.82
C GLU A 124 -6.16 -50.29 16.53
N GLU A 125 -6.23 -50.53 17.85
CA GLU A 125 -7.43 -50.28 18.65
C GLU A 125 -7.75 -48.79 18.73
N LEU A 126 -6.73 -47.93 18.88
CA LEU A 126 -6.92 -46.48 18.85
C LEU A 126 -7.45 -45.99 17.50
N MET A 127 -6.89 -46.48 16.39
CA MET A 127 -7.39 -46.16 15.05
C MET A 127 -8.82 -46.63 14.84
N LYS A 128 -9.15 -47.84 15.30
CA LYS A 128 -10.52 -48.37 15.18
C LYS A 128 -11.52 -47.54 15.97
N ILE A 129 -11.20 -47.20 17.22
CA ILE A 129 -12.06 -46.38 18.08
C ILE A 129 -12.21 -44.96 17.52
N LEU A 130 -11.16 -44.39 16.92
CA LEU A 130 -11.24 -43.09 16.26
C LEU A 130 -12.19 -43.11 15.06
N ILE A 131 -12.10 -44.14 14.21
CA ILE A 131 -12.99 -44.32 13.06
C ILE A 131 -14.43 -44.56 13.53
N ASP A 132 -14.62 -45.42 14.52
CA ASP A 132 -15.94 -45.71 15.11
C ASP A 132 -16.56 -44.47 15.78
N SER A 133 -15.73 -43.56 16.28
CA SER A 133 -16.13 -42.25 16.82
C SER A 133 -16.34 -41.18 15.75
N GLY A 134 -16.20 -41.52 14.47
CA GLY A 134 -16.47 -40.63 13.34
C GLY A 134 -15.28 -39.80 12.87
N VAL A 135 -14.04 -40.08 13.32
CA VAL A 135 -12.82 -39.42 12.85
C VAL A 135 -12.29 -40.15 11.60
N VAL A 136 -12.40 -39.52 10.44
CA VAL A 136 -12.12 -40.13 9.13
C VAL A 136 -10.96 -39.44 8.39
N TYR A 137 -10.59 -38.23 8.81
CA TYR A 137 -9.60 -37.40 8.12
C TYR A 137 -8.60 -36.76 9.10
N GLY A 138 -7.36 -36.54 8.65
CA GLY A 138 -6.35 -35.81 9.41
C GLY A 138 -5.70 -36.57 10.57
N ILE A 139 -5.86 -37.90 10.64
CA ILE A 139 -5.30 -38.73 11.72
C ILE A 139 -3.76 -38.73 11.64
N LYS A 140 -3.11 -38.27 12.71
CA LYS A 140 -1.66 -38.20 12.84
C LYS A 140 -1.14 -39.51 13.43
N LYS A 141 -0.76 -40.46 12.56
CA LYS A 141 -0.25 -41.79 12.97
C LYS A 141 0.96 -41.70 13.89
N ASP A 142 1.90 -40.81 13.60
CA ASP A 142 3.09 -40.59 14.43
C ASP A 142 2.74 -40.17 15.87
N VAL A 143 1.66 -39.40 16.03
CA VAL A 143 1.19 -38.96 17.35
C VAL A 143 0.52 -40.13 18.10
N LEU A 144 -0.18 -41.02 17.39
CA LEU A 144 -0.75 -42.23 17.99
C LEU A 144 0.33 -43.19 18.47
N GLU A 145 1.36 -43.44 17.65
CA GLU A 145 2.51 -44.27 18.03
C GLU A 145 3.22 -43.69 19.25
N LYS A 146 3.53 -42.40 19.22
CA LYS A 146 4.14 -41.69 20.35
C LYS A 146 3.29 -41.73 21.62
N THR A 147 1.97 -41.62 21.49
CA THR A 147 1.03 -41.70 22.62
C THR A 147 1.10 -43.06 23.32
N VAL A 148 1.24 -44.13 22.54
CA VAL A 148 1.35 -45.51 23.04
C VAL A 148 2.74 -45.78 23.63
N GLU A 149 3.80 -45.35 22.96
CA GLU A 149 5.19 -45.54 23.41
C GLU A 149 5.52 -44.78 24.70
N GLU A 150 5.11 -43.51 24.78
CA GLU A 150 5.38 -42.63 25.93
C GLU A 150 4.34 -42.81 27.07
N LYS A 151 3.39 -43.74 26.91
CA LYS A 151 2.31 -44.03 27.89
C LYS A 151 1.57 -42.76 28.36
N LEU A 152 1.23 -41.89 27.40
CA LEU A 152 0.59 -40.61 27.70
C LEU A 152 -0.86 -40.86 28.14
N THR A 153 -1.13 -40.77 29.44
CA THR A 153 -2.41 -41.07 30.08
C THR A 153 -2.98 -39.85 30.81
N TYR A 154 -4.31 -39.86 31.05
CA TYR A 154 -5.03 -38.79 31.76
C TYR A 154 -4.94 -37.38 31.16
N GLN A 155 -4.52 -37.26 29.90
CA GLN A 155 -4.42 -35.99 29.19
C GLN A 155 -5.11 -36.07 27.82
N GLN A 156 -5.61 -34.93 27.33
CA GLN A 156 -6.18 -34.81 26.00
C GLN A 156 -5.08 -34.61 24.96
N ILE A 157 -4.95 -35.56 24.05
CA ILE A 157 -3.94 -35.53 23.00
C ILE A 157 -4.62 -35.29 21.66
N VAL A 158 -4.18 -34.27 20.92
CA VAL A 158 -4.67 -34.02 19.55
C VAL A 158 -4.15 -35.10 18.63
N VAL A 159 -5.04 -35.99 18.19
CA VAL A 159 -4.69 -37.14 17.34
C VAL A 159 -5.16 -36.98 15.90
N ALA A 160 -6.07 -36.03 15.63
CA ALA A 160 -6.42 -35.64 14.27
C ALA A 160 -6.70 -34.14 14.16
N GLU A 161 -6.35 -33.56 13.01
CA GLU A 161 -6.61 -32.15 12.68
C GLU A 161 -7.22 -32.03 11.28
N GLY A 162 -8.28 -31.24 11.18
CA GLY A 162 -8.87 -30.83 9.92
C GLY A 162 -8.00 -29.80 9.20
N VAL A 163 -8.33 -29.54 7.94
CA VAL A 163 -7.71 -28.50 7.11
C VAL A 163 -8.70 -27.36 6.96
N GLU A 164 -8.29 -26.14 7.32
CA GLU A 164 -9.14 -24.95 7.14
C GLU A 164 -9.23 -24.57 5.64
N PRO A 165 -10.39 -24.06 5.19
CA PRO A 165 -10.51 -23.53 3.83
C PRO A 165 -9.62 -22.30 3.65
N THR A 166 -8.95 -22.19 2.50
CA THR A 166 -8.16 -20.99 2.19
C THR A 166 -9.06 -19.90 1.60
N PRO A 167 -8.84 -18.61 1.95
CA PRO A 167 -9.64 -17.52 1.41
C PRO A 167 -9.33 -17.31 -0.08
N PRO A 168 -10.33 -16.91 -0.89
CA PRO A 168 -10.10 -16.58 -2.29
C PRO A 168 -9.29 -15.29 -2.43
N ILE A 169 -8.67 -15.13 -3.60
CA ILE A 169 -8.04 -13.88 -4.04
C ILE A 169 -8.87 -13.34 -5.20
N ASP A 170 -9.43 -12.15 -5.02
CA ASP A 170 -10.18 -11.46 -6.08
C ASP A 170 -9.25 -11.06 -7.23
N ALA A 171 -9.83 -10.93 -8.43
CA ALA A 171 -9.09 -10.40 -9.56
C ALA A 171 -8.61 -8.97 -9.26
N MET A 172 -7.45 -8.59 -9.78
CA MET A 172 -6.89 -7.24 -9.59
C MET A 172 -6.25 -6.72 -10.87
N ILE A 173 -6.20 -5.40 -11.02
CA ILE A 173 -5.48 -4.73 -12.10
C ILE A 173 -4.07 -4.38 -11.61
N ASP A 174 -3.07 -4.88 -12.32
CA ASP A 174 -1.66 -4.55 -12.12
C ASP A 174 -1.26 -3.45 -13.13
N TYR A 175 -1.12 -2.22 -12.64
CA TYR A 175 -0.72 -1.07 -13.45
C TYR A 175 0.79 -1.08 -13.68
N LYS A 176 1.19 -1.02 -14.96
CA LYS A 176 2.59 -1.04 -15.40
C LYS A 176 3.22 0.35 -15.53
N PHE A 177 2.52 1.39 -15.06
CA PHE A 177 3.02 2.75 -15.00
C PHE A 177 2.77 3.33 -13.62
N ASN A 178 3.46 4.42 -13.33
CA ASN A 178 3.33 5.07 -12.05
C ASN A 178 1.97 5.77 -11.91
N THR A 179 1.11 5.23 -11.05
CA THR A 179 -0.21 5.78 -10.73
C THR A 179 -0.15 6.73 -9.54
N SER A 180 0.94 6.73 -8.77
CA SER A 180 1.01 7.49 -7.52
C SER A 180 1.47 8.91 -7.77
N ARG A 181 0.85 9.85 -7.04
CA ARG A 181 1.35 11.22 -6.85
C ARG A 181 2.61 11.27 -5.94
N ASP A 182 3.13 10.12 -5.50
CA ASP A 182 4.04 9.99 -4.36
C ASP A 182 5.39 9.32 -4.68
N SER A 183 5.72 9.11 -5.94
CA SER A 183 7.01 8.48 -6.27
C SER A 183 8.09 9.50 -6.57
N THR A 184 9.20 9.36 -5.85
CA THR A 184 10.51 9.98 -6.01
C THR A 184 11.22 9.67 -7.35
N SER A 185 10.49 9.16 -8.34
CA SER A 185 10.98 8.86 -9.69
C SER A 185 11.06 10.13 -10.53
N PHE A 186 12.21 10.34 -11.18
CA PHE A 186 12.57 11.55 -11.92
C PHE A 186 11.72 11.86 -13.16
N ASP A 187 10.82 10.97 -13.59
CA ASP A 187 9.83 11.26 -14.63
C ASP A 187 8.52 11.74 -13.99
N VAL A 188 8.40 13.06 -13.87
CA VAL A 188 7.20 13.76 -13.40
C VAL A 188 5.97 13.47 -14.28
N PHE A 189 6.20 12.99 -15.51
CA PHE A 189 5.17 12.68 -16.49
C PHE A 189 5.39 11.27 -17.06
N PRO A 190 4.62 10.24 -16.65
CA PRO A 190 4.72 8.92 -17.25
C PRO A 190 4.46 9.01 -18.75
N ARG A 191 5.25 8.27 -19.54
CA ARG A 191 5.13 8.22 -21.00
C ARG A 191 4.83 6.80 -21.43
N CYS A 192 4.04 6.68 -22.49
CA CYS A 192 3.82 5.42 -23.19
C CYS A 192 3.95 5.56 -24.70
N ASP A 193 4.38 4.47 -25.34
CA ASP A 193 4.34 4.30 -26.78
C ASP A 193 3.08 3.53 -27.22
N GLU A 194 2.73 3.63 -28.50
CA GLU A 194 1.65 2.85 -29.10
C GLU A 194 1.91 1.35 -28.94
N VAL A 195 0.86 0.58 -28.62
CA VAL A 195 0.90 -0.86 -28.31
C VAL A 195 1.56 -1.21 -26.98
N GLN A 196 2.06 -0.24 -26.21
CA GLN A 196 2.63 -0.52 -24.89
C GLN A 196 1.57 -1.02 -23.91
N VAL A 197 1.92 -2.04 -23.13
CA VAL A 197 1.08 -2.56 -22.04
C VAL A 197 1.08 -1.57 -20.89
N LEU A 198 -0.11 -1.07 -20.55
CA LEU A 198 -0.34 -0.11 -19.46
C LEU A 198 -0.83 -0.79 -18.19
N ALA A 199 -1.63 -1.84 -18.34
CA ALA A 199 -2.15 -2.60 -17.21
C ALA A 199 -2.40 -4.06 -17.60
N GLN A 200 -2.37 -4.95 -16.62
CA GLN A 200 -2.64 -6.37 -16.78
C GLN A 200 -3.63 -6.84 -15.71
N LYS A 201 -4.62 -7.63 -16.13
CA LYS A 201 -5.50 -8.32 -15.19
C LYS A 201 -4.77 -9.52 -14.58
N ILE A 202 -4.73 -9.57 -13.26
CA ILE A 202 -4.38 -10.76 -12.49
C ILE A 202 -5.70 -11.52 -12.27
N PRO A 203 -5.82 -12.76 -12.79
CA PRO A 203 -7.05 -13.53 -12.66
C PRO A 203 -7.33 -13.89 -11.20
N PRO A 204 -8.60 -14.09 -10.82
CA PRO A 204 -8.95 -14.48 -9.47
C PRO A 204 -8.42 -15.89 -9.17
N LYS A 205 -8.12 -16.14 -7.90
CA LYS A 205 -7.79 -17.48 -7.40
C LYS A 205 -8.90 -17.93 -6.45
N ASP A 206 -9.56 -19.02 -6.79
CA ASP A 206 -10.53 -19.65 -5.91
C ASP A 206 -9.85 -20.13 -4.63
N GLY A 207 -10.57 -20.03 -3.51
CA GLY A 207 -10.12 -20.63 -2.27
C GLY A 207 -10.26 -22.15 -2.34
N GLU A 208 -9.36 -22.84 -1.66
CA GLU A 208 -9.38 -24.31 -1.59
C GLU A 208 -10.34 -24.74 -0.47
N PRO A 209 -11.25 -25.69 -0.72
CA PRO A 209 -12.12 -26.23 0.31
C PRO A 209 -11.33 -26.85 1.46
N GLY A 210 -11.80 -26.61 2.68
CA GLY A 210 -11.28 -27.26 3.88
C GLY A 210 -11.95 -28.61 4.10
N LYS A 211 -11.49 -29.34 5.11
CA LYS A 211 -12.05 -30.63 5.50
C LYS A 211 -11.91 -30.86 6.99
N THR A 212 -13.01 -31.13 7.68
CA THR A 212 -13.03 -31.45 9.12
C THR A 212 -12.45 -32.83 9.39
N VAL A 213 -12.17 -33.14 10.67
CA VAL A 213 -11.72 -34.50 11.07
C VAL A 213 -12.79 -35.56 10.85
N THR A 214 -14.06 -35.16 10.80
CA THR A 214 -15.22 -36.02 10.49
C THR A 214 -15.39 -36.30 9.00
N GLY A 215 -14.60 -35.63 8.14
CA GLY A 215 -14.64 -35.78 6.69
C GLY A 215 -15.66 -34.88 5.99
N LYS A 216 -16.32 -33.97 6.71
CA LYS A 216 -17.20 -32.95 6.14
C LYS A 216 -16.37 -31.92 5.38
N GLU A 217 -16.74 -31.64 4.14
CA GLU A 217 -16.11 -30.58 3.35
C GLU A 217 -16.56 -29.20 3.84
N LEU A 218 -15.60 -28.31 4.04
CA LEU A 218 -15.83 -26.90 4.35
C LEU A 218 -15.74 -26.12 3.04
N PRO A 219 -16.87 -25.63 2.49
CA PRO A 219 -16.86 -24.94 1.22
C PRO A 219 -16.01 -23.67 1.32
N SER A 220 -15.20 -23.41 0.30
CA SER A 220 -14.52 -22.12 0.16
C SER A 220 -15.27 -21.21 -0.81
N GLN A 221 -15.01 -19.92 -0.68
CA GLN A 221 -15.57 -18.90 -1.56
C GLN A 221 -14.79 -18.84 -2.88
N LYS A 222 -15.49 -18.47 -3.95
CA LYS A 222 -14.86 -18.19 -5.24
C LYS A 222 -14.34 -16.75 -5.28
N GLY A 223 -13.20 -16.55 -5.93
CA GLY A 223 -12.69 -15.21 -6.16
C GLY A 223 -13.62 -14.43 -7.09
N LYS A 224 -13.84 -13.15 -6.80
CA LYS A 224 -14.64 -12.30 -7.67
C LYS A 224 -13.83 -11.94 -8.90
N ASP A 225 -14.47 -12.07 -10.06
CA ASP A 225 -13.89 -11.64 -11.33
C ASP A 225 -14.53 -10.35 -11.85
N PHE A 226 -13.81 -9.62 -12.70
CA PHE A 226 -14.32 -8.45 -13.41
C PHE A 226 -13.93 -8.45 -14.89
N ASP A 227 -14.72 -7.75 -15.70
CA ASP A 227 -14.41 -7.52 -17.11
C ASP A 227 -13.42 -6.36 -17.23
N LEU A 228 -12.19 -6.65 -17.69
CA LEU A 228 -11.12 -5.67 -17.88
C LEU A 228 -11.52 -4.57 -18.88
N ARG A 229 -12.47 -4.83 -19.79
CA ARG A 229 -12.95 -3.84 -20.77
C ARG A 229 -13.59 -2.61 -20.13
N LYS A 230 -14.12 -2.74 -18.92
CA LYS A 230 -14.69 -1.61 -18.17
C LYS A 230 -13.63 -0.61 -17.70
N TYR A 231 -12.38 -1.06 -17.64
CA TYR A 231 -11.23 -0.28 -17.18
C TYR A 231 -10.35 0.21 -18.33
N ALA A 232 -10.76 0.00 -19.58
CA ALA A 232 -10.11 0.55 -20.76
C ALA A 232 -10.84 1.81 -21.23
N GLY A 233 -10.22 2.95 -21.00
CA GLY A 233 -10.73 4.27 -21.36
C GLY A 233 -10.21 4.77 -22.70
N GLU A 234 -10.23 6.09 -22.86
CA GLU A 234 -9.81 6.78 -24.09
C GLU A 234 -8.38 6.42 -24.51
N ASN A 235 -8.21 6.19 -25.81
CA ASN A 235 -6.95 5.85 -26.44
C ASN A 235 -6.28 4.58 -25.87
N THR A 236 -7.07 3.68 -25.29
CA THR A 236 -6.62 2.35 -24.87
C THR A 236 -7.44 1.26 -25.56
N LYS A 237 -6.92 0.04 -25.55
CA LYS A 237 -7.61 -1.15 -26.06
C LYS A 237 -7.29 -2.34 -25.16
N VAL A 238 -8.28 -3.22 -24.96
CA VAL A 238 -8.04 -4.52 -24.33
C VAL A 238 -7.61 -5.53 -25.40
N VAL A 239 -6.47 -6.17 -25.16
CA VAL A 239 -5.98 -7.31 -25.93
C VAL A 239 -5.66 -8.41 -24.91
N ASP A 240 -6.39 -9.53 -25.00
CA ASP A 240 -6.39 -10.60 -24.01
C ASP A 240 -6.72 -10.06 -22.59
N ASP A 241 -5.84 -10.28 -21.62
CA ASP A 241 -5.94 -9.78 -20.24
C ASP A 241 -5.09 -8.52 -20.01
N LYS A 242 -4.82 -7.73 -21.07
CA LYS A 242 -3.97 -6.53 -21.00
C LYS A 242 -4.67 -5.32 -21.58
N ILE A 243 -4.46 -4.17 -20.94
CA ILE A 243 -4.79 -2.86 -21.50
C ILE A 243 -3.54 -2.32 -22.18
N ILE A 244 -3.65 -2.06 -23.48
CA ILE A 244 -2.58 -1.47 -24.30
C ILE A 244 -2.93 -0.04 -24.72
N ALA A 245 -1.91 0.80 -24.89
CA ALA A 245 -2.04 2.11 -25.49
C ALA A 245 -2.30 2.00 -27.00
N THR A 246 -3.19 2.83 -27.54
CA THR A 246 -3.44 2.94 -29.00
C THR A 246 -2.74 4.12 -29.64
N ILE A 247 -2.16 5.01 -28.83
CA ILE A 247 -1.38 6.16 -29.28
C ILE A 247 -0.19 6.38 -28.35
N LYS A 248 0.79 7.16 -28.79
CA LYS A 248 1.83 7.70 -27.91
C LYS A 248 1.28 8.84 -27.05
N GLY A 249 1.60 8.85 -25.76
CA GLY A 249 1.09 9.87 -24.86
C GLY A 249 1.44 9.62 -23.39
N GLN A 250 0.68 10.24 -22.49
CA GLN A 250 0.78 10.04 -21.06
C GLN A 250 -0.36 9.16 -20.56
N PRO A 251 -0.08 7.97 -19.99
CA PRO A 251 -1.09 7.17 -19.34
C PRO A 251 -1.49 7.80 -18.00
N TYR A 252 -2.77 7.70 -17.66
CA TYR A 252 -3.28 8.06 -16.34
C TYR A 252 -4.44 7.15 -15.97
N VAL A 253 -4.72 7.07 -14.67
CA VAL A 253 -5.90 6.37 -14.12
C VAL A 253 -6.86 7.43 -13.59
N ASP A 254 -8.15 7.29 -13.88
CA ASP A 254 -9.19 8.15 -13.30
C ASP A 254 -9.62 7.66 -11.90
N ASP A 255 -10.57 8.36 -11.28
CA ASP A 255 -11.05 8.02 -9.93
C ASP A 255 -11.80 6.67 -9.89
N ASP A 256 -12.29 6.20 -11.03
CA ASP A 256 -12.99 4.91 -11.19
C ASP A 256 -12.01 3.74 -11.48
N GLY A 257 -10.71 4.02 -11.62
CA GLY A 257 -9.69 3.01 -11.92
C GLY A 257 -9.53 2.72 -13.42
N VAL A 258 -10.15 3.50 -14.30
CA VAL A 258 -10.08 3.35 -15.76
C VAL A 258 -8.77 3.93 -16.28
N VAL A 259 -8.10 3.20 -17.16
CA VAL A 259 -6.83 3.61 -17.78
C VAL A 259 -7.11 4.39 -19.05
N HIS A 260 -6.54 5.58 -19.15
CA HIS A 260 -6.63 6.46 -20.32
C HIS A 260 -5.23 6.87 -20.79
N VAL A 261 -5.10 7.25 -22.06
CA VAL A 261 -3.89 7.90 -22.59
C VAL A 261 -4.24 9.27 -23.16
N ARG A 262 -3.59 10.33 -22.66
CA ARG A 262 -3.72 11.68 -23.22
C ARG A 262 -2.56 12.00 -24.16
N ASN A 263 -2.87 12.67 -25.26
CA ASN A 263 -1.89 13.18 -26.23
C ASN A 263 -1.62 14.69 -26.10
N VAL A 264 -2.23 15.33 -25.10
CA VAL A 264 -1.99 16.73 -24.73
C VAL A 264 -1.52 16.75 -23.28
N LEU A 265 -0.37 17.37 -23.04
CA LEU A 265 0.18 17.60 -21.72
C LEU A 265 -0.04 19.08 -21.35
N VAL A 266 -0.82 19.33 -20.29
CA VAL A 266 -1.05 20.67 -19.76
C VAL A 266 -0.14 20.87 -18.55
N ILE A 267 0.69 21.91 -18.58
CA ILE A 267 1.71 22.20 -17.57
C ILE A 267 1.39 23.54 -16.93
N GLY A 268 1.22 23.52 -15.60
CA GLY A 268 1.09 24.73 -14.79
C GLY A 268 2.41 25.15 -14.14
N GLU A 269 2.35 26.24 -13.38
CA GLU A 269 3.51 26.83 -12.69
C GLU A 269 4.19 25.84 -11.73
N ARG A 270 3.40 25.15 -10.90
CA ARG A 270 3.91 24.14 -9.94
C ARG A 270 4.59 22.95 -10.61
N ASP A 271 4.24 22.65 -11.85
CA ASP A 271 4.82 21.52 -12.59
C ASP A 271 6.16 21.90 -13.21
N LEU A 272 6.29 23.16 -13.67
CA LEU A 272 7.55 23.73 -14.14
C LEU A 272 8.59 23.85 -13.03
N GLU A 273 8.19 24.26 -11.82
CA GLU A 273 9.12 24.33 -10.67
C GLU A 273 9.77 22.98 -10.34
N LYS A 274 9.06 21.88 -10.59
CA LYS A 274 9.52 20.52 -10.30
C LYS A 274 10.44 19.94 -11.37
N SER A 275 10.35 20.43 -12.61
CA SER A 275 11.11 19.86 -13.73
C SER A 275 11.68 20.92 -14.67
N GLN A 276 13.01 20.90 -14.81
CA GLN A 276 13.72 21.71 -15.80
C GLN A 276 13.70 21.10 -17.21
N LYS A 277 13.39 19.81 -17.34
CA LYS A 277 13.37 19.08 -18.61
C LYS A 277 12.02 18.43 -18.84
N ILE A 278 11.34 18.85 -19.89
CA ILE A 278 10.02 18.35 -20.28
C ILE A 278 10.18 17.71 -21.66
N ASP A 279 9.82 16.44 -21.79
CA ASP A 279 9.84 15.70 -23.05
C ASP A 279 8.53 14.93 -23.19
N PHE A 280 7.71 15.31 -24.17
CA PHE A 280 6.39 14.74 -24.36
C PHE A 280 6.14 14.47 -25.85
N PRO A 281 5.71 13.24 -26.23
CA PRO A 281 5.52 12.88 -27.64
C PRO A 281 4.33 13.57 -28.32
N GLY A 282 3.42 14.18 -27.55
CA GLY A 282 2.25 14.87 -28.06
C GLY A 282 2.38 16.39 -28.03
N THR A 283 1.24 17.06 -27.92
CA THR A 283 1.15 18.52 -27.82
C THR A 283 1.37 18.95 -26.36
N ILE A 284 2.16 20.00 -26.13
CA ILE A 284 2.35 20.58 -24.80
C ILE A 284 1.64 21.93 -24.74
N ILE A 285 0.90 22.17 -23.66
CA ILE A 285 0.27 23.46 -23.36
C ILE A 285 0.79 23.94 -22.00
N VAL A 286 1.58 25.00 -22.02
CA VAL A 286 2.04 25.69 -20.81
C VAL A 286 1.09 26.84 -20.51
N THR A 287 0.49 26.85 -19.32
CA THR A 287 -0.55 27.82 -18.95
C THR A 287 -0.02 29.07 -18.24
N CYS A 288 1.29 29.14 -18.02
CA CYS A 288 1.96 30.23 -17.30
C CYS A 288 3.21 30.74 -18.05
N ASN A 289 3.93 31.68 -17.44
CA ASN A 289 5.22 32.14 -17.94
C ASN A 289 6.30 31.07 -17.72
N VAL A 290 7.29 31.04 -18.61
CA VAL A 290 8.47 30.17 -18.51
C VAL A 290 9.69 31.07 -18.36
N ASP A 291 10.18 31.29 -17.14
CA ASP A 291 11.39 32.07 -16.88
C ASP A 291 12.47 31.19 -16.23
N GLY A 292 13.61 31.00 -16.90
CA GLY A 292 14.73 30.24 -16.36
C GLY A 292 15.48 29.42 -17.41
N ALA A 293 15.95 28.23 -17.00
CA ALA A 293 16.73 27.33 -17.83
C ALA A 293 15.97 26.02 -18.07
N PHE A 294 14.99 26.08 -18.97
CA PHE A 294 14.14 24.93 -19.30
C PHE A 294 14.52 24.31 -20.64
N LYS A 295 14.42 22.99 -20.74
CA LYS A 295 14.47 22.27 -22.01
C LYS A 295 13.13 21.58 -22.25
N ILE A 296 12.36 22.10 -23.20
CA ILE A 296 11.02 21.63 -23.53
C ILE A 296 11.07 20.99 -24.92
N THR A 297 10.70 19.72 -25.01
CA THR A 297 10.62 18.96 -26.26
C THR A 297 9.19 18.43 -26.45
N ALA A 298 8.48 18.98 -27.43
CA ALA A 298 7.17 18.50 -27.84
C ALA A 298 7.31 17.68 -29.13
N GLY A 299 6.72 16.49 -29.17
CA GLY A 299 6.68 15.67 -30.38
C GLY A 299 5.74 16.22 -31.44
N LYS A 300 4.75 17.03 -31.03
CA LYS A 300 3.86 17.81 -31.91
C LYS A 300 4.00 19.29 -31.60
N ASP A 301 2.90 19.98 -31.35
CA ASP A 301 2.85 21.42 -31.15
C ASP A 301 3.19 21.81 -29.70
N LEU A 302 3.68 23.03 -29.52
CA LEU A 302 3.86 23.64 -28.20
C LEU A 302 3.09 24.96 -28.16
N SER A 303 2.23 25.13 -27.17
CA SER A 303 1.55 26.40 -26.86
C SER A 303 1.99 26.92 -25.50
N VAL A 304 2.43 28.17 -25.41
CA VAL A 304 2.76 28.84 -24.15
C VAL A 304 1.85 30.06 -23.98
N ASN A 305 0.99 30.03 -22.96
CA ASN A 305 0.09 31.12 -22.61
C ASN A 305 0.75 32.16 -21.69
N GLY A 306 1.95 32.60 -22.06
CA GLY A 306 2.75 33.52 -21.26
C GLY A 306 3.99 34.00 -22.00
N LEU A 307 4.87 34.67 -21.24
CA LEU A 307 6.20 35.08 -21.67
C LEU A 307 7.18 33.92 -21.50
N VAL A 308 8.07 33.73 -22.47
CA VAL A 308 9.23 32.84 -22.36
C VAL A 308 10.48 33.69 -22.19
N SER A 309 11.21 33.54 -21.09
CA SER A 309 12.41 34.31 -20.74
C SER A 309 13.53 33.41 -20.23
N GLY A 310 14.78 33.78 -20.53
CA GLY A 310 15.97 33.10 -20.01
C GLY A 310 16.58 32.10 -20.98
N SER A 311 17.36 31.15 -20.44
CA SER A 311 18.08 30.12 -21.22
C SER A 311 17.17 28.95 -21.60
N VAL A 312 15.98 29.25 -22.13
CA VAL A 312 14.96 28.27 -22.49
C VAL A 312 15.23 27.69 -23.89
N ARG A 313 15.27 26.37 -23.99
CA ARG A 313 15.42 25.63 -25.25
C ARG A 313 14.13 24.88 -25.57
N ILE A 314 13.44 25.33 -26.59
CA ILE A 314 12.20 24.74 -27.09
C ILE A 314 12.52 23.97 -28.38
N LYS A 315 12.08 22.71 -28.43
CA LYS A 315 12.03 21.93 -29.66
C LYS A 315 10.61 21.39 -29.86
N ALA A 316 10.01 21.62 -31.02
CA ALA A 316 8.69 21.10 -31.36
C ALA A 316 8.72 20.40 -32.73
N GLY A 317 8.12 19.21 -32.82
CA GLY A 317 7.89 18.51 -34.09
C GLY A 317 6.75 19.09 -34.93
N GLY A 318 5.98 20.02 -34.36
CA GLY A 318 4.93 20.78 -35.03
C GLY A 318 5.13 22.28 -34.86
N ASP A 319 4.03 23.00 -34.66
CA ASP A 319 4.03 24.46 -34.54
C ASP A 319 4.36 24.91 -33.10
N VAL A 320 5.00 26.08 -32.96
CA VAL A 320 5.22 26.73 -31.66
C VAL A 320 4.42 28.01 -31.60
N TYR A 321 3.52 28.11 -30.63
CA TYR A 321 2.72 29.30 -30.36
C TYR A 321 3.07 29.85 -28.98
N ILE A 322 3.60 31.07 -28.91
CA ILE A 322 3.86 31.77 -27.66
C ILE A 322 2.97 33.01 -27.66
N LYS A 323 2.00 33.05 -26.74
CA LYS A 323 1.05 34.16 -26.64
C LYS A 323 1.74 35.47 -26.25
N GLY A 324 2.75 35.39 -25.39
CA GLY A 324 3.62 36.52 -25.05
C GLY A 324 4.84 36.60 -25.97
N GLY A 325 5.91 37.22 -25.49
CA GLY A 325 7.19 37.29 -26.19
C GLY A 325 8.18 36.20 -25.82
N PHE A 326 9.29 36.17 -26.57
CA PHE A 326 10.45 35.35 -26.31
C PHE A 326 11.68 36.22 -26.04
N PHE A 327 12.22 36.14 -24.83
CA PHE A 327 13.40 36.86 -24.36
C PHE A 327 14.54 35.88 -24.05
N GLY A 328 15.37 35.57 -25.06
CA GLY A 328 16.33 34.47 -25.00
C GLY A 328 17.59 34.74 -24.15
N ARG A 329 17.85 35.99 -23.75
CA ARG A 329 19.06 36.39 -22.99
C ARG A 329 20.36 35.85 -23.60
N GLY A 330 20.43 35.78 -24.93
CA GLY A 330 21.55 35.28 -25.73
C GLY A 330 21.71 33.76 -25.76
N LYS A 331 20.97 32.99 -24.96
CA LYS A 331 21.13 31.51 -24.84
C LYS A 331 19.88 30.73 -25.20
N GLY A 332 18.71 31.37 -25.15
CA GLY A 332 17.44 30.77 -25.52
C GLY A 332 17.39 30.41 -27.00
N ALA A 333 16.72 29.31 -27.32
CA ALA A 333 16.49 28.88 -28.68
C ALA A 333 15.11 28.24 -28.85
N ILE A 334 14.43 28.55 -29.95
CA ILE A 334 13.20 27.90 -30.39
C ILE A 334 13.50 27.20 -31.72
N VAL A 335 13.25 25.91 -31.80
CA VAL A 335 13.36 25.11 -33.02
C VAL A 335 12.03 24.41 -33.27
N ALA A 336 11.40 24.69 -34.40
CA ALA A 336 10.13 24.10 -34.80
C ALA A 336 10.22 23.47 -36.19
N ASP A 337 9.76 22.23 -36.33
CA ASP A 337 9.56 21.60 -37.63
C ASP A 337 8.31 22.17 -38.36
N GLY A 338 7.47 22.91 -37.63
CA GLY A 338 6.37 23.71 -38.17
C GLY A 338 6.69 25.20 -38.26
N SER A 339 5.67 26.02 -37.98
CA SER A 339 5.75 27.47 -37.91
C SER A 339 5.91 27.96 -36.46
N VAL A 340 6.53 29.13 -36.28
CA VAL A 340 6.64 29.80 -34.98
C VAL A 340 5.78 31.05 -34.99
N THR A 341 4.87 31.19 -34.03
CA THR A 341 4.08 32.40 -33.83
C THR A 341 4.33 32.93 -32.43
N VAL A 342 4.76 34.19 -32.32
CA VAL A 342 5.18 34.82 -31.07
C VAL A 342 4.89 36.31 -31.07
N GLN A 343 4.67 36.92 -29.91
CA GLN A 343 4.40 38.36 -29.85
C GLN A 343 5.62 39.20 -30.25
N PHE A 344 6.77 38.95 -29.63
CA PHE A 344 8.05 39.60 -29.95
C PHE A 344 9.22 38.66 -29.69
N VAL A 345 10.35 38.90 -30.34
CA VAL A 345 11.57 38.10 -30.19
C VAL A 345 12.75 39.01 -29.84
N THR A 346 13.42 38.75 -28.73
CA THR A 346 14.55 39.55 -28.27
C THR A 346 15.68 38.66 -27.76
N GLU A 347 16.91 38.93 -28.21
CA GLU A 347 18.13 38.23 -27.79
C GLU A 347 18.01 36.69 -27.86
N GLY A 348 17.39 36.15 -28.90
CA GLY A 348 17.12 34.72 -29.03
C GLY A 348 17.40 34.15 -30.42
N LEU A 349 17.53 32.83 -30.49
CA LEU A 349 17.55 32.07 -31.75
C LEU A 349 16.16 31.49 -32.02
N VAL A 350 15.62 31.73 -33.21
CA VAL A 350 14.35 31.13 -33.67
C VAL A 350 14.57 30.49 -35.02
N ILE A 351 14.35 29.19 -35.12
CA ILE A 351 14.43 28.40 -36.35
C ILE A 351 13.09 27.72 -36.57
N ALA A 352 12.47 27.96 -37.72
CA ALA A 352 11.23 27.31 -38.14
C ALA A 352 11.40 26.74 -39.55
N GLN A 353 11.02 25.48 -39.77
CA GLN A 353 11.03 24.92 -41.13
C GLN A 353 9.98 25.56 -42.05
N LYS A 354 8.92 26.16 -41.49
CA LYS A 354 7.90 26.88 -42.26
C LYS A 354 8.01 28.38 -42.03
N ASP A 355 6.99 28.99 -41.43
CA ASP A 355 6.85 30.43 -41.30
C ASP A 355 7.19 30.92 -39.88
N VAL A 356 7.74 32.12 -39.77
CA VAL A 356 7.91 32.83 -38.49
C VAL A 356 7.03 34.06 -38.50
N ASN A 357 6.00 34.06 -37.66
CA ASN A 357 5.06 35.16 -37.50
C ASN A 357 5.32 35.87 -36.17
N VAL A 358 5.75 37.12 -36.23
CA VAL A 358 6.04 37.95 -35.05
C VAL A 358 5.05 39.11 -35.01
N GLN A 359 4.39 39.32 -33.87
CA GLN A 359 3.32 40.31 -33.81
C GLN A 359 3.82 41.75 -33.72
N ASP A 360 4.89 42.04 -32.99
CA ASP A 360 5.34 43.40 -32.69
C ASP A 360 6.73 43.69 -33.28
N TYR A 361 7.78 43.03 -32.78
CA TYR A 361 9.16 43.30 -33.21
C TYR A 361 10.12 42.13 -33.02
N ILE A 362 11.21 42.16 -33.79
CA ILE A 362 12.39 41.31 -33.65
C ILE A 362 13.57 42.20 -33.28
N MET A 363 14.25 41.91 -32.17
CA MET A 363 15.36 42.72 -31.66
C MET A 363 16.58 41.87 -31.28
N ASN A 364 17.75 42.23 -31.80
CA ASN A 364 19.04 41.58 -31.48
C ASN A 364 18.98 40.04 -31.53
N SER A 365 18.29 39.49 -32.53
CA SER A 365 17.95 38.06 -32.58
C SER A 365 18.38 37.42 -33.90
N ASP A 366 18.60 36.11 -33.86
CA ASP A 366 18.88 35.28 -35.02
C ASP A 366 17.59 34.52 -35.38
N VAL A 367 16.95 34.88 -36.49
CA VAL A 367 15.67 34.29 -36.93
C VAL A 367 15.82 33.70 -38.32
N ILE A 368 15.50 32.42 -38.47
CA ILE A 368 15.59 31.68 -39.72
C ILE A 368 14.26 30.98 -39.98
N ALA A 369 13.66 31.27 -41.13
CA ALA A 369 12.43 30.63 -41.60
C ALA A 369 12.68 29.87 -42.90
N GLY A 370 12.18 28.64 -43.00
CA GLY A 370 12.22 27.87 -44.24
C GLY A 370 11.27 28.39 -45.32
N ARG A 371 10.35 29.31 -44.98
CA ARG A 371 9.45 29.98 -45.92
C ARG A 371 9.46 31.48 -45.73
N THR A 372 8.62 32.01 -44.85
CA THR A 372 8.45 33.46 -44.68
C THR A 372 8.72 33.94 -43.24
N VAL A 373 9.22 35.16 -43.10
CA VAL A 373 9.23 35.90 -41.83
C VAL A 373 8.30 37.10 -41.98
N LYS A 374 7.27 37.19 -41.13
CA LYS A 374 6.31 38.29 -41.13
C LYS A 374 6.29 38.97 -39.77
N VAL A 375 6.57 40.26 -39.75
CA VAL A 375 6.52 41.10 -38.56
C VAL A 375 5.37 42.09 -38.70
N THR A 376 4.29 41.88 -37.94
CA THR A 376 3.09 42.72 -37.96
C THR A 376 3.17 43.82 -36.89
N GLY A 377 2.05 44.40 -36.43
CA GLY A 377 2.05 45.32 -35.28
C GLY A 377 2.91 46.56 -35.51
N GLU A 378 3.93 46.79 -34.66
CA GLU A 378 4.94 47.83 -34.91
C GLU A 378 5.79 47.54 -36.15
N GLY A 379 5.98 46.26 -36.47
CA GLY A 379 6.60 45.77 -37.70
C GLY A 379 8.09 46.05 -37.73
N LEU A 380 8.76 46.01 -36.58
CA LEU A 380 10.12 46.50 -36.41
C LEU A 380 11.13 45.35 -36.36
N ILE A 381 12.19 45.42 -37.17
CA ILE A 381 13.35 44.53 -37.09
C ILE A 381 14.59 45.37 -36.78
N VAL A 382 15.19 45.19 -35.60
CA VAL A 382 16.35 45.98 -35.15
C VAL A 382 17.42 45.10 -34.54
N GLY A 383 18.56 44.99 -35.20
CA GLY A 383 19.70 44.21 -34.72
C GLY A 383 19.54 42.71 -34.92
N GLY A 384 20.64 42.06 -35.29
CA GLY A 384 20.70 40.60 -35.49
C GLY A 384 20.55 40.19 -36.95
N ASN A 385 20.22 38.92 -37.18
CA ASN A 385 20.15 38.31 -38.51
C ASN A 385 18.77 37.69 -38.73
N VAL A 386 18.02 38.20 -39.69
CA VAL A 386 16.71 37.66 -40.08
C VAL A 386 16.81 37.09 -41.49
N LYS A 387 16.54 35.81 -41.63
CA LYS A 387 16.71 35.07 -42.89
C LYS A 387 15.46 34.28 -43.24
N ALA A 388 15.10 34.27 -44.52
CA ALA A 388 13.98 33.49 -45.03
C ALA A 388 14.28 32.96 -46.44
N VAL A 389 13.62 31.87 -46.82
CA VAL A 389 13.74 31.34 -48.19
C VAL A 389 12.91 32.17 -49.17
N GLU A 390 11.66 32.49 -48.83
CA GLU A 390 10.70 33.09 -49.76
C GLU A 390 10.51 34.61 -49.55
N LEU A 391 10.23 35.06 -48.33
CA LEU A 391 9.84 36.45 -48.05
C LEU A 391 10.19 36.90 -46.64
N ILE A 392 10.63 38.16 -46.50
CA ILE A 392 10.67 38.87 -45.23
C ILE A 392 9.83 40.14 -45.36
N GLU A 393 8.80 40.26 -44.52
CA GLU A 393 7.85 41.36 -44.50
C GLU A 393 7.89 42.07 -43.14
N ALA A 394 8.19 43.37 -43.14
CA ALA A 394 8.23 44.22 -41.95
C ALA A 394 7.91 45.67 -42.33
N LYS A 395 7.40 46.47 -41.38
CA LYS A 395 7.12 47.90 -41.59
C LYS A 395 8.39 48.75 -41.53
N LYS A 396 9.35 48.39 -40.68
CA LYS A 396 10.60 49.12 -40.42
C LYS A 396 11.74 48.14 -40.18
N ILE A 397 12.87 48.37 -40.86
CA ILE A 397 14.09 47.56 -40.71
C ILE A 397 15.24 48.51 -40.38
N GLY A 398 15.96 48.20 -39.30
CA GLY A 398 17.07 49.02 -38.78
C GLY A 398 16.63 50.10 -37.79
N ASN A 399 17.63 50.75 -37.19
CA ASN A 399 17.43 51.91 -36.33
C ASN A 399 18.46 53.02 -36.65
N GLU A 400 18.16 54.24 -36.23
CA GLU A 400 19.06 55.40 -36.40
C GLU A 400 20.29 55.32 -35.48
N TYR A 401 20.28 54.42 -34.49
CA TYR A 401 21.34 54.23 -33.51
C TYR A 401 22.44 53.25 -33.96
N GLY A 402 22.39 52.77 -35.21
CA GLY A 402 23.49 52.04 -35.84
C GLY A 402 23.64 50.58 -35.40
N LEU A 403 22.59 49.92 -34.90
CA LEU A 403 22.63 48.48 -34.68
C LEU A 403 22.59 47.77 -36.05
N ALA A 404 23.55 46.88 -36.28
CA ALA A 404 23.62 46.11 -37.52
C ALA A 404 22.43 45.15 -37.63
N THR A 405 21.58 45.39 -38.63
CA THR A 405 20.44 44.55 -38.97
C THR A 405 20.70 43.89 -40.32
N ASN A 406 20.90 42.58 -40.33
CA ASN A 406 21.11 41.82 -41.56
C ASN A 406 19.83 41.10 -41.94
N VAL A 407 19.37 41.30 -43.17
CA VAL A 407 18.14 40.70 -43.70
C VAL A 407 18.47 39.99 -45.01
N GLU A 408 18.22 38.70 -45.09
CA GLU A 408 18.56 37.87 -46.25
C GLU A 408 17.34 37.05 -46.72
N VAL A 409 17.05 37.09 -48.01
CA VAL A 409 15.99 36.29 -48.65
C VAL A 409 16.61 35.39 -49.72
N GLY A 410 16.06 34.19 -49.92
CA GLY A 410 16.59 33.23 -50.89
C GLY A 410 17.80 32.45 -50.37
N ILE A 411 17.85 32.22 -49.06
CA ILE A 411 18.92 31.46 -48.41
C ILE A 411 18.78 29.95 -48.62
N ASP A 412 19.90 29.24 -48.52
CA ASP A 412 19.89 27.79 -48.30
C ASP A 412 19.55 27.52 -46.83
N PHE A 413 18.36 26.99 -46.58
CA PHE A 413 17.84 26.77 -45.24
C PHE A 413 18.72 25.81 -44.42
N GLU A 414 19.19 24.71 -45.00
CA GLU A 414 19.97 23.71 -44.28
C GLU A 414 21.35 24.26 -43.88
N TYR A 415 22.01 24.97 -44.81
CA TYR A 415 23.29 25.62 -44.57
C TYR A 415 23.19 26.68 -43.48
N GLU A 416 22.23 27.62 -43.59
CA GLU A 416 22.09 28.70 -42.63
C GLU A 416 21.61 28.23 -41.26
N THR A 417 20.76 27.20 -41.20
CA THR A 417 20.34 26.57 -39.94
C THR A 417 21.55 25.95 -39.23
N THR A 418 22.36 25.17 -39.96
CA THR A 418 23.56 24.53 -39.40
C THR A 418 24.55 25.59 -38.90
N LYS A 419 24.79 26.63 -39.69
CA LYS A 419 25.67 27.75 -39.34
C LYS A 419 25.18 28.50 -38.10
N ALA A 420 23.89 28.79 -38.02
CA ALA A 420 23.30 29.49 -36.87
C ALA A 420 23.34 28.63 -35.60
N GLU A 421 23.02 27.34 -35.69
CA GLU A 421 23.14 26.43 -34.55
C GLU A 421 24.57 26.35 -34.01
N ILE A 422 25.58 26.24 -34.90
CA ILE A 422 26.99 26.21 -34.49
C ILE A 422 27.38 27.54 -33.85
N THR A 423 27.02 28.67 -34.47
CA THR A 423 27.35 30.01 -33.97
C THR A 423 26.72 30.26 -32.60
N HIS A 424 25.47 29.85 -32.41
CA HIS A 424 24.74 29.99 -31.14
C HIS A 424 25.29 29.10 -30.03
N ARG A 425 25.87 27.94 -30.36
CA ARG A 425 26.55 27.08 -29.37
C ARG A 425 27.91 27.61 -28.92
N LEU A 426 28.56 28.47 -29.72
CA LEU A 426 29.88 29.03 -29.43
C LEU A 426 29.82 30.33 -28.61
N LYS A 427 28.68 31.02 -28.59
CA LYS A 427 28.38 32.18 -27.71
C LYS A 427 28.02 31.70 -26.31
#